data_AF-A0A9D1MM70-F1
#
_entry.id   AF-A0A9D1MM70-F1
#
_cell.length_a   1.000
_cell.length_b   1.000
_cell.length_c   1.000
_cell.angle_alpha   90.00
_cell.angle_beta   90.00
_cell.angle_gamma   90.00
#
_symmetry.space_group_name_H-M   'P 1'
#
loop_
_entity.id
_entity.type
_entity.pdbx_description
1 polymer ?
#
loop_
_entity_poly.entity_id
_entity_poly.type
_entity_poly.pdbx_seq_one_letter_code
_entity_poly.pdbx_strand_id
1 'polypeptide(L)'
;MRFSVKGNDLDMDCIIKFIAAGTGLTFLSPIPVTFKDDKIFDGLMAINEINKQLGIGSLDFDMETGGVLYNITNFFAGCTLDSDEIFMLLIHLPLEIVDKYNDKLLLLSLGAIDFQEFLNKIS
;
A
#
# COMPACT_ATOMS: atom_id res chain seq x y z
N MET A 1 14.82 -8.07 1.57
CA MET A 1 14.11 -9.14 2.29
C MET A 1 12.69 -9.20 1.75
N ARG A 2 12.14 -10.40 1.50
CA ARG A 2 10.74 -10.58 1.10
C ARG A 2 10.09 -11.60 2.03
N PHE A 3 8.88 -11.33 2.46
CA PHE A 3 8.11 -12.16 3.37
C PHE A 3 6.61 -11.93 3.14
N SER A 4 5.78 -12.82 3.63
CA SER A 4 4.33 -12.63 3.59
C SER A 4 3.77 -12.53 5.00
N VAL A 5 2.81 -11.63 5.18
CA VAL A 5 2.08 -11.42 6.42
C VAL A 5 0.61 -11.64 6.13
N LYS A 6 -0.06 -12.40 7.00
CA LYS A 6 -1.51 -12.50 6.97
C LYS A 6 -2.09 -11.59 8.04
N GLY A 7 -2.83 -10.57 7.60
CA GLY A 7 -3.60 -9.69 8.45
C GLY A 7 -4.96 -10.30 8.80
N ASN A 8 -6.00 -9.46 8.82
CA ASN A 8 -7.37 -9.94 9.00
C ASN A 8 -7.97 -10.49 7.71
N ASP A 9 -7.47 -9.99 6.57
CA ASP A 9 -8.12 -10.15 5.28
C ASP A 9 -7.22 -10.94 4.31
N LEU A 10 -6.72 -10.29 3.26
CA LEU A 10 -5.87 -10.89 2.23
C LEU A 10 -4.42 -11.04 2.69
N ASP A 11 -3.75 -12.09 2.21
CA ASP A 11 -2.31 -12.25 2.41
C ASP A 11 -1.56 -11.07 1.77
N MET A 12 -0.70 -10.45 2.56
CA MET A 12 0.14 -9.32 2.15
C MET A 12 1.52 -9.84 1.79
N ASP A 13 2.00 -9.52 0.59
CA ASP A 13 3.38 -9.74 0.20
C ASP A 13 4.20 -8.48 0.48
N CYS A 14 5.26 -8.61 1.27
CA CYS A 14 6.02 -7.48 1.77
C CYS A 14 7.48 -7.60 1.34
N ILE A 15 8.04 -6.49 0.87
CA ILE A 15 9.42 -6.40 0.41
C ILE A 15 10.09 -5.23 1.12
N ILE A 16 11.12 -5.53 1.90
CA ILE A 16 12.00 -4.54 2.53
C ILE A 16 13.30 -4.46 1.74
N LYS A 17 13.66 -3.24 1.30
CA LYS A 17 14.93 -2.93 0.63
C LYS A 17 15.69 -1.90 1.45
N PHE A 18 16.98 -2.15 1.71
CA PHE A 18 17.86 -1.15 2.29
C PHE A 18 18.45 -0.26 1.20
N ILE A 19 18.48 1.04 1.44
CA ILE A 19 19.14 2.00 0.54
C ILE A 19 20.64 1.94 0.79
N ALA A 20 21.43 2.03 -0.29
CA ALA A 20 22.88 1.95 -0.25
C ALA A 20 23.46 2.96 0.77
N ALA A 21 24.56 2.56 1.43
CA ALA A 21 25.16 3.22 2.59
C ALA A 21 24.33 3.17 3.90
N GLY A 22 23.22 2.42 3.94
CA GLY A 22 22.45 2.21 5.17
C GLY A 22 21.77 3.49 5.65
N THR A 23 21.42 4.39 4.73
CA THR A 23 20.87 5.71 5.02
C THR A 23 19.33 5.73 5.01
N GLY A 24 18.71 4.62 4.62
CA GLY A 24 17.27 4.53 4.48
C GLY A 24 16.79 3.11 4.21
N LEU A 25 15.47 2.95 4.23
CA LEU A 25 14.77 1.71 3.94
C LEU A 25 13.52 2.02 3.12
N THR A 26 13.25 1.16 2.16
CA THR A 26 12.00 1.14 1.40
C THR A 26 11.21 -0.11 1.78
N PHE A 27 9.95 0.07 2.15
CA PHE A 27 8.97 -1.00 2.25
C PHE A 27 8.06 -0.92 1.03
N LEU A 28 7.86 -2.07 0.38
CA LEU A 28 6.96 -2.24 -0.75
C LEU A 28 5.98 -3.36 -0.44
N SER A 29 4.73 -3.19 -0.82
CA SER A 29 3.72 -4.25 -0.75
C SER A 29 2.84 -4.22 -1.98
N PRO A 30 3.02 -5.16 -2.93
CA PRO A 30 2.05 -5.37 -3.98
C PRO A 30 0.70 -5.70 -3.34
N ILE A 31 -0.32 -4.90 -3.63
CA ILE A 31 -1.67 -5.19 -3.14
C ILE A 31 -2.19 -6.38 -3.96
N PRO A 32 -2.79 -7.41 -3.35
CA PRO A 32 -3.25 -8.61 -4.05
C PRO A 32 -4.55 -8.37 -4.84
N VAL A 33 -4.54 -7.34 -5.69
CA VAL A 33 -5.64 -6.90 -6.53
C VAL A 33 -5.12 -6.58 -7.93
N THR A 34 -5.93 -6.85 -8.95
CA THR A 34 -5.63 -6.49 -10.33
C THR A 34 -6.90 -5.98 -11.00
N PHE A 35 -6.88 -4.73 -11.43
CA PHE A 35 -7.98 -4.10 -12.15
C PHE A 35 -7.93 -4.51 -13.62
N LYS A 36 -9.05 -5.02 -14.15
CA LYS A 36 -9.17 -5.35 -15.58
C LYS A 36 -9.39 -4.09 -16.41
N ASP A 37 -9.22 -4.20 -17.73
CA ASP A 37 -9.32 -3.09 -18.70
C ASP A 37 -10.54 -2.18 -18.50
N ASP A 38 -11.71 -2.77 -18.21
CA ASP A 38 -12.97 -2.05 -17.99
C ASP A 38 -13.04 -1.33 -16.62
N LYS A 39 -12.07 -1.57 -15.74
CA LYS A 39 -11.97 -1.08 -14.37
C LYS A 39 -10.70 -0.28 -14.09
N ILE A 40 -9.83 -0.09 -15.08
CA ILE A 40 -8.58 0.68 -14.94
C ILE A 40 -8.84 2.10 -14.42
N PHE A 41 -9.85 2.80 -14.96
CA PHE A 41 -10.18 4.15 -14.50
C PHE A 41 -10.75 4.18 -13.07
N ASP A 42 -11.56 3.19 -12.69
CA ASP A 42 -12.05 3.05 -11.31
C ASP A 42 -10.86 2.85 -10.35
N GLY A 43 -9.90 2.00 -10.73
CA GLY A 43 -8.67 1.76 -9.99
C GLY A 43 -7.84 3.04 -9.82
N LEU A 44 -7.58 3.77 -10.91
CA LEU A 44 -6.86 5.05 -10.88
C LEU A 44 -7.48 6.06 -9.91
N MET A 45 -8.80 6.26 -10.02
CA MET A 45 -9.50 7.21 -9.16
C MET A 45 -9.42 6.76 -7.69
N ALA A 46 -9.60 5.47 -7.42
CA ALA A 46 -9.50 4.92 -6.08
C ALA A 46 -8.12 5.14 -5.46
N ILE A 47 -7.05 4.87 -6.21
CA ILE A 47 -5.67 5.11 -5.76
C ILE A 47 -5.42 6.59 -5.47
N ASN A 48 -5.89 7.48 -6.34
CA ASN A 48 -5.76 8.92 -6.12
C ASN A 48 -6.49 9.40 -4.85
N GLU A 49 -7.70 8.90 -4.59
CA GLU A 49 -8.46 9.27 -3.39
C GLU A 49 -7.84 8.70 -2.11
N ILE A 50 -7.32 7.47 -2.14
CA ILE A 50 -6.55 6.93 -1.00
C ILE A 50 -5.32 7.80 -0.74
N ASN A 51 -4.54 8.12 -1.78
CA ASN A 51 -3.31 8.89 -1.63
C ASN A 51 -3.53 10.29 -1.03
N LYS A 52 -4.69 10.91 -1.25
CA LYS A 52 -5.05 12.19 -0.57
C LYS A 52 -5.19 12.06 0.95
N GLN A 53 -5.52 10.87 1.43
CA GLN A 53 -5.71 10.57 2.85
C GLN A 53 -4.44 10.02 3.50
N LEU A 54 -3.50 9.50 2.72
CA LEU A 54 -2.23 9.00 3.24
C LEU A 54 -1.35 10.17 3.70
N GLY A 55 -0.98 10.15 4.98
CA GLY A 55 0.03 11.06 5.51
C GLY A 55 1.47 10.60 5.20
N ILE A 56 1.67 9.30 4.95
CA ILE A 56 2.99 8.69 4.75
C ILE A 56 2.89 7.56 3.70
N GLY A 57 3.83 7.55 2.76
CA GLY A 57 3.88 6.61 1.65
C GLY A 57 2.88 6.94 0.54
N SER A 58 2.81 6.10 -0.47
CA SER A 58 1.83 6.21 -1.55
C SER A 58 1.47 4.83 -2.11
N LEU A 59 0.31 4.77 -2.76
CA LEU A 59 -0.07 3.70 -3.66
C LEU A 59 0.27 4.13 -5.09
N ASP A 60 1.00 3.29 -5.80
CA ASP A 60 1.26 3.41 -7.23
C ASP A 60 0.31 2.48 -7.99
N PHE A 61 -0.12 2.92 -9.18
CA PHE A 61 -1.00 2.17 -10.06
C PHE A 61 -0.33 1.93 -11.41
N ASP A 62 -0.27 0.68 -11.84
CA ASP A 62 0.21 0.30 -13.17
C ASP A 62 -0.97 0.28 -14.15
N MET A 63 -0.95 1.17 -15.13
CA MET A 63 -2.00 1.30 -16.15
C MET A 63 -2.01 0.17 -17.18
N GLU A 64 -0.87 -0.50 -17.38
CA GLU A 64 -0.75 -1.58 -18.34
C GLU A 64 -1.23 -2.90 -17.73
N THR A 65 -0.92 -3.13 -16.45
CA THR A 65 -1.28 -4.40 -15.78
C THR A 65 -2.50 -4.29 -14.86
N GLY A 66 -2.95 -3.08 -14.51
CA GLY A 66 -3.96 -2.83 -13.48
C GLY A 66 -3.49 -3.17 -12.05
N GLY A 67 -2.19 -3.30 -11.85
CA GLY A 67 -1.59 -3.67 -10.57
C GLY A 67 -1.46 -2.48 -9.63
N VAL A 68 -1.46 -2.75 -8.32
CA VAL A 68 -1.33 -1.72 -7.28
C VAL A 68 -0.16 -2.06 -6.37
N LEU A 69 0.66 -1.06 -6.05
CA LEU A 69 1.82 -1.20 -5.18
C LEU A 69 1.78 -0.15 -4.08
N TYR A 70 1.71 -0.56 -2.81
CA TYR A 70 2.03 0.35 -1.72
C TYR A 70 3.55 0.51 -1.60
N ASN A 71 4.02 1.74 -1.45
CA ASN A 71 5.42 2.04 -1.24
C ASN A 71 5.59 3.12 -0.15
N ILE A 72 6.63 2.96 0.64
CA ILE A 72 7.09 3.97 1.59
C ILE A 72 8.61 3.88 1.65
N THR A 73 9.26 5.03 1.54
CA THR A 73 10.71 5.14 1.69
C THR A 73 11.03 6.12 2.81
N ASN A 74 11.78 5.66 3.79
CA ASN A 74 12.22 6.48 4.92
C ASN A 74 13.74 6.57 4.92
N PHE A 75 14.24 7.79 5.10
CA PHE A 75 15.66 8.06 5.30
C PHE A 75 15.92 8.38 6.75
N PHE A 76 17.02 7.85 7.28
CA PHE A 76 17.40 8.00 8.68
C PHE A 76 18.88 8.34 8.85
N ALA A 77 19.52 8.82 7.79
CA ALA A 77 20.88 9.32 7.86
C ALA A 77 21.00 10.45 8.88
N GLY A 78 21.87 10.28 9.88
CA GLY A 78 22.09 11.26 10.94
C GLY A 78 21.03 11.23 12.06
N CYS A 79 20.06 10.33 12.00
CA CYS A 79 19.09 10.11 13.07
C CYS A 79 19.61 9.05 14.05
N THR A 80 19.42 9.27 15.35
CA THR A 80 19.39 8.17 16.32
C THR A 80 17.98 7.66 16.34
N LEU A 81 17.79 6.41 15.96
CA LEU A 81 16.50 5.75 15.96
C LEU A 81 16.48 4.74 17.10
N ASP A 82 15.43 4.76 17.92
CA ASP A 82 15.16 3.63 18.80
C ASP A 82 14.48 2.50 18.02
N SER A 83 14.46 1.30 18.61
CA SER A 83 13.88 0.12 17.94
C SER A 83 12.39 0.32 17.65
N ASP A 84 11.65 0.95 18.55
CA ASP A 84 10.19 0.93 18.54
C ASP A 84 9.65 1.87 17.46
N GLU A 85 10.26 3.04 17.29
CA GLU A 85 9.96 3.98 16.21
C GLU A 85 10.23 3.36 14.83
N ILE A 86 11.35 2.63 14.69
CA ILE A 86 11.67 1.90 13.46
C ILE A 86 10.61 0.86 13.17
N PHE A 87 10.27 0.01 14.14
CA PHE A 87 9.29 -1.06 13.93
C PHE A 87 7.91 -0.48 13.60
N MET A 88 7.52 0.60 14.26
CA MET A 88 6.25 1.28 14.01
C MET A 88 6.18 1.88 12.61
N LEU A 89 7.16 2.71 12.22
CA LEU A 89 7.16 3.39 10.93
C LEU A 89 7.46 2.47 9.74
N LEU A 90 8.31 1.45 9.92
CA LEU A 90 8.81 0.64 8.81
C LEU A 90 8.05 -0.66 8.59
N ILE A 91 7.32 -1.15 9.60
CA ILE A 91 6.64 -2.44 9.53
C ILE A 91 5.17 -2.31 9.92
N HIS A 92 4.86 -1.76 11.10
CA HIS A 92 3.48 -1.73 11.58
C HIS A 92 2.57 -0.85 10.72
N LEU A 93 2.93 0.42 10.55
CA LEU A 93 2.13 1.38 9.77
C LEU A 93 1.92 0.93 8.30
N PRO A 94 2.95 0.46 7.57
CA PRO A 94 2.75 -0.06 6.22
C PRO A 94 1.78 -1.23 6.15
N LEU A 95 1.85 -2.17 7.09
CA LEU A 95 0.93 -3.30 7.15
C LEU A 95 -0.50 -2.86 7.45
N GLU A 96 -0.69 -1.93 8.39
CA GLU A 96 -2.00 -1.37 8.71
C GLU A 96 -2.63 -0.66 7.51
N ILE A 97 -1.84 0.11 6.75
CA ILE A 97 -2.30 0.78 5.53
C ILE A 97 -2.72 -0.25 4.47
N VAL A 98 -1.91 -1.29 4.25
CA VAL A 98 -2.21 -2.33 3.26
C VAL A 98 -3.48 -3.09 3.64
N ASP A 99 -3.60 -3.54 4.89
CA ASP A 99 -4.77 -4.25 5.43
C ASP A 99 -6.02 -3.36 5.38
N LYS A 100 -5.88 -2.04 5.63
CA LYS A 100 -7.00 -1.11 5.56
C LYS A 100 -7.61 -1.02 4.17
N TYR A 101 -6.82 -1.09 3.10
CA TYR A 101 -7.32 -0.77 1.74
C TYR A 101 -7.45 -1.98 0.81
N ASN A 102 -6.78 -3.11 1.07
CA ASN A 102 -6.73 -4.26 0.18
C ASN A 102 -8.11 -4.80 -0.22
N ASP A 103 -9.02 -5.01 0.73
CA ASP A 103 -10.35 -5.57 0.52
C ASP A 103 -11.27 -4.61 -0.21
N LYS A 104 -11.18 -3.32 0.10
CA LYS A 104 -11.98 -2.27 -0.53
C LYS A 104 -11.61 -2.13 -1.99
N LEU A 105 -10.31 -2.19 -2.30
CA LEU A 105 -9.79 -2.22 -3.66
C LEU A 105 -10.20 -3.50 -4.38
N LEU A 106 -10.15 -4.66 -3.70
CA LEU A 106 -10.61 -5.92 -4.28
C LEU A 106 -12.09 -5.86 -4.66
N LEU A 107 -12.96 -5.41 -3.75
CA LEU A 107 -14.40 -5.26 -4.00
C LEU A 107 -14.68 -4.35 -5.20
N LEU A 108 -13.97 -3.22 -5.29
CA LEU A 108 -14.08 -2.31 -6.43
C LEU A 108 -13.62 -2.97 -7.74
N SER A 109 -12.47 -3.66 -7.71
CA SER A 109 -11.90 -4.34 -8.89
C SER A 109 -12.81 -5.46 -9.43
N LEU A 110 -13.54 -6.13 -8.54
CA LEU A 110 -14.51 -7.17 -8.89
C LEU A 110 -15.87 -6.60 -9.33
N GLY A 111 -16.07 -5.28 -9.22
CA GLY A 111 -17.36 -4.63 -9.45
C GLY A 111 -18.43 -5.00 -8.41
N ALA A 112 -18.02 -5.49 -7.24
CA ALA A 112 -18.92 -5.83 -6.14
C ALA A 112 -19.47 -4.57 -5.43
N ILE A 113 -18.73 -3.47 -5.52
CA ILE A 113 -19.14 -2.13 -5.12
C ILE A 113 -18.85 -1.15 -6.26
N ASP A 114 -19.61 -0.06 -6.33
CA ASP A 114 -19.29 1.05 -7.22
C ASP A 114 -18.29 2.02 -6.56
N PHE A 115 -17.83 3.00 -7.34
CA PHE A 115 -16.86 3.98 -6.86
C PHE A 115 -17.40 4.83 -5.69
N GLN A 116 -18.70 5.14 -5.66
CA GLN A 116 -19.29 5.95 -4.60
C GLN A 116 -19.36 5.17 -3.28
N GLU A 117 -19.72 3.89 -3.33
CA GLU A 117 -19.68 3.00 -2.17
C GLU A 117 -18.25 2.79 -1.68
N PHE A 118 -17.27 2.70 -2.59
CA PHE A 118 -15.85 2.66 -2.23
C PHE A 118 -15.43 3.91 -1.42
N LEU A 119 -15.79 5.12 -1.87
CA LEU A 119 -15.50 6.37 -1.15
C LEU A 119 -16.06 6.38 0.28
N ASN A 120 -17.28 5.89 0.46
CA ASN A 120 -17.92 5.78 1.77
C ASN A 120 -17.20 4.80 2.71
N LYS A 121 -16.52 3.78 2.16
CA LYS A 121 -15.80 2.77 2.96
C LYS A 121 -14.37 3.19 3.33
N ILE A 122 -13.79 4.16 2.63
CA ILE A 122 -12.42 4.64 2.92
C ILE A 122 -12.39 5.94 3.74
N SER A 123 -13.52 6.66 3.81
CA SER A 123 -13.70 7.87 4.62
C SER A 123 -13.81 7.54 6.11
#